data_AF-A0A0Q3UV99-F1
#
_entry.id   AF-A0A0Q3UV99-F1
#
_cell.length_a   1.000
_cell.length_b   1.000
_cell.length_c   1.000
_cell.angle_alpha   90.00
_cell.angle_beta   90.00
_cell.angle_gamma   90.00
#
_symmetry.space_group_name_H-M   'P 1'
#
loop_
_entity.id
_entity.type
_entity.pdbx_description
1 polymer ?
#
loop_
_entity_poly.entity_id
_entity_poly.type
_entity_poly.pdbx_seq_one_letter_code
_entity_poly.pdbx_strand_id
1 'polypeptide(L)'
;KPWEDLLPSEWSQIFEFSEQGRSRSTSKKHSYILQPVSGKAKYTKIQLTEAKKTGQALQNAAVDLDDVTLSLSKDGYRDFLKMADNFSSFNQRLRYAHLRPSLPVKSDPQAWWKYACKVVTQEIKKS
;
A
#
# COMPACT_ATOMS: atom_id res chain seq x y z
N LYS A 1 4.07 2.36 -25.28
CA LYS A 1 2.63 2.50 -25.00
C LYS A 1 2.44 2.81 -23.52
N PRO A 2 1.48 3.66 -23.14
CA PRO A 2 0.96 3.72 -21.77
C PRO A 2 0.52 2.32 -21.30
N TRP A 3 0.52 2.06 -20.00
CA TRP A 3 0.13 0.75 -19.48
C TRP A 3 -1.38 0.49 -19.69
N GLU A 4 -2.15 1.57 -19.81
CA GLU A 4 -3.58 1.59 -20.08
C GLU A 4 -3.94 1.02 -21.47
N ASP A 5 -3.01 1.07 -22.42
CA ASP A 5 -3.21 0.62 -23.81
C ASP A 5 -2.64 -0.78 -24.07
N LEU A 6 -2.24 -1.50 -23.02
CA LEU A 6 -1.68 -2.84 -23.13
C LEU A 6 -2.78 -3.89 -23.24
N LEU A 7 -2.70 -4.73 -24.27
CA LEU A 7 -3.57 -5.89 -24.43
C LEU A 7 -3.24 -6.96 -23.36
N PRO A 8 -4.19 -7.78 -22.90
CA PRO A 8 -3.94 -8.82 -21.89
C PRO A 8 -2.76 -9.76 -22.20
N SER A 9 -2.46 -10.01 -23.48
CA SER A 9 -1.30 -10.78 -23.93
C SER A 9 0.03 -10.04 -23.85
N GLU A 10 0.02 -8.70 -23.81
CA GLU A 10 1.17 -7.85 -23.50
C GLU A 10 1.38 -7.78 -21.97
N TRP A 11 0.31 -7.85 -21.17
CA TRP A 11 0.40 -7.94 -19.71
C TRP A 11 1.12 -9.20 -19.25
N SER A 12 0.78 -10.37 -19.80
CA SER A 12 1.45 -11.61 -19.44
C SER A 12 2.96 -11.54 -19.73
N GLN A 13 3.38 -10.91 -20.83
CA GLN A 13 4.81 -10.75 -21.12
C GLN A 13 5.59 -9.90 -20.09
N ILE A 14 4.90 -9.00 -19.37
CA ILE A 14 5.52 -8.09 -18.40
C ILE A 14 5.44 -8.66 -16.98
N PHE A 15 4.31 -9.29 -16.63
CA PHE A 15 3.99 -9.66 -15.25
C PHE A 15 3.96 -11.17 -15.01
N GLU A 16 3.92 -12.00 -16.06
CA GLU A 16 3.92 -13.45 -15.89
C GLU A 16 5.28 -13.89 -15.37
N PHE A 17 5.25 -14.51 -14.20
CA PHE A 17 6.41 -15.13 -13.59
C PHE A 17 6.83 -16.32 -14.48
N SER A 18 8.01 -16.24 -15.10
CA SER A 18 8.52 -17.36 -15.88
C SER A 18 8.88 -18.50 -14.94
N GLU A 19 8.08 -19.57 -14.90
CA GLU A 19 8.51 -20.81 -14.28
C GLU A 19 9.80 -21.28 -14.98
N GLN A 20 10.85 -21.49 -14.18
CA GLN A 20 12.18 -21.84 -14.69
C GLN A 20 12.10 -23.14 -15.49
N GLY A 21 12.18 -23.04 -16.82
CA GLY A 21 12.17 -24.22 -17.69
C GLY A 21 12.05 -23.98 -19.19
N ARG A 22 11.67 -22.77 -19.66
CA ARG A 22 11.74 -22.45 -21.10
C ARG A 22 12.46 -21.13 -21.35
N SER A 23 13.61 -21.27 -21.99
CA SER A 23 14.46 -20.21 -22.52
C SER A 23 13.64 -19.08 -23.15
N ARG A 24 13.74 -17.88 -22.57
CA ARG A 24 13.50 -16.63 -23.30
C ARG A 24 14.28 -15.47 -22.67
N SER A 25 15.26 -14.99 -23.44
CA SER A 25 15.84 -13.64 -23.47
C SER A 25 15.88 -12.87 -22.15
N THR A 26 17.07 -12.79 -21.53
CA THR A 26 17.53 -11.69 -20.65
C THR A 26 16.43 -10.97 -19.88
N SER A 27 15.64 -11.70 -19.09
CA SER A 27 14.69 -11.10 -18.16
C SER A 27 15.51 -10.29 -17.15
N LYS A 28 15.17 -9.01 -16.97
CA LYS A 28 15.85 -8.15 -16.00
C LYS A 28 15.73 -8.83 -14.64
N LYS A 29 16.88 -9.15 -14.03
CA LYS A 29 16.93 -9.77 -12.71
C LYS A 29 16.29 -8.82 -11.69
N HIS A 30 15.09 -9.15 -11.22
CA HIS A 30 14.44 -8.39 -10.17
C HIS A 30 15.14 -8.66 -8.83
N SER A 31 15.33 -7.60 -8.04
CA SER A 31 15.78 -7.73 -6.65
C SER A 31 14.54 -7.74 -5.76
N TYR A 32 14.33 -8.83 -5.05
CA TYR A 32 13.20 -8.99 -4.15
C TYR A 32 13.60 -8.58 -2.73
N ILE A 33 12.78 -7.73 -2.11
CA ILE A 33 12.96 -7.33 -0.70
C ILE A 33 12.48 -8.45 0.23
N LEU A 34 11.37 -9.10 -0.13
CA LEU A 34 10.80 -10.24 0.57
C LEU A 34 11.08 -11.50 -0.26
N GLN A 35 11.71 -12.49 0.35
CA GLN A 35 11.86 -13.80 -0.27
C GLN A 35 10.50 -14.52 -0.33
N PRO A 36 10.30 -15.49 -1.25
CA PRO A 36 9.07 -16.25 -1.31
C PRO A 36 8.68 -16.80 0.08
N VAL A 37 7.48 -16.47 0.52
CA VAL A 37 6.95 -16.86 1.83
C VAL A 37 5.63 -17.60 1.64
N SER A 38 5.47 -18.68 2.39
CA SER A 38 4.25 -19.48 2.46
C SER A 38 3.56 -19.26 3.81
N GLY A 39 2.29 -19.63 3.91
CA GLY A 39 1.55 -19.47 5.16
C GLY A 39 0.08 -19.81 5.04
N LYS A 40 -0.62 -19.68 6.17
CA LYS A 40 -2.07 -19.90 6.30
C LYS A 40 -2.73 -18.60 6.74
N ALA A 41 -3.80 -18.21 6.06
CA ALA A 41 -4.62 -17.07 6.45
C ALA A 41 -6.04 -17.54 6.81
N LYS A 42 -6.58 -17.01 7.90
CA LYS A 42 -7.96 -17.21 8.32
C LYS A 42 -8.69 -15.88 8.37
N TYR A 43 -9.74 -15.75 7.58
CA TYR A 43 -10.64 -14.61 7.60
C TYR A 43 -12.00 -15.01 8.16
N THR A 44 -12.53 -14.25 9.10
CA THR A 44 -13.89 -14.41 9.60
C THR A 44 -14.64 -13.08 9.51
N LYS A 45 -15.87 -13.17 9.03
CA LYS A 45 -16.82 -12.05 9.00
C LYS A 45 -18.10 -12.50 9.64
N ILE A 46 -18.53 -11.81 10.67
CA ILE A 46 -19.78 -12.09 11.38
C ILE A 46 -20.84 -11.07 10.97
N GLN A 47 -22.10 -11.35 11.30
CA GLN A 47 -23.17 -10.39 11.05
C GLN A 47 -23.10 -9.23 12.04
N LEU A 48 -23.58 -8.05 11.62
CA LEU A 48 -23.54 -6.84 12.44
C LEU A 48 -24.35 -6.97 13.74
N THR A 49 -25.47 -7.69 13.69
CA THR A 49 -26.32 -7.98 14.86
C THR A 49 -25.59 -8.86 15.87
N GLU A 50 -24.93 -9.91 15.39
CA GLU A 50 -24.14 -10.82 16.22
C GLU A 50 -22.89 -10.13 16.80
N ALA A 51 -22.20 -9.29 16.02
CA ALA A 51 -21.08 -8.48 16.49
C ALA A 51 -21.48 -7.56 17.66
N LYS A 52 -22.64 -6.90 17.57
CA LYS A 52 -23.16 -6.03 18.64
C LYS A 52 -23.53 -6.80 19.91
N LYS A 53 -24.03 -8.03 19.78
CA LYS A 53 -24.41 -8.87 20.93
C LYS A 53 -23.20 -9.46 21.65
N THR A 54 -22.23 -9.98 20.90
CA THR A 54 -21.05 -10.67 21.46
C THR A 54 -19.90 -9.71 21.75
N GLY A 55 -19.96 -8.46 21.26
CA GLY A 55 -18.87 -7.49 21.37
C GLY A 55 -17.66 -7.82 20.51
N GLN A 56 -17.76 -8.81 19.61
CA GLN A 56 -16.68 -9.22 18.73
C GLN A 56 -16.51 -8.26 17.54
N ALA A 57 -15.29 -8.15 17.03
CA ALA A 57 -15.04 -7.40 15.81
C ALA A 57 -15.79 -8.01 14.62
N LEU A 58 -16.38 -7.14 13.78
CA LEU A 58 -17.17 -7.52 12.61
C LEU A 58 -16.37 -8.36 11.60
N GLN A 59 -15.08 -8.09 11.50
CA GLN A 59 -14.14 -8.73 10.59
C GLN A 59 -12.86 -9.03 11.36
N ASN A 60 -12.39 -10.27 11.29
CA ASN A 60 -11.10 -10.67 11.81
C ASN A 60 -10.29 -11.33 10.70
N ALA A 61 -9.02 -10.98 10.62
CA ALA A 61 -8.05 -11.63 9.75
C ALA A 61 -6.86 -12.04 10.61
N ALA A 62 -6.51 -13.32 10.56
CA ALA A 62 -5.32 -13.88 11.17
C ALA A 62 -4.46 -14.50 10.07
N VAL A 63 -3.15 -14.31 10.14
CA VAL A 63 -2.20 -14.84 9.16
C VAL A 63 -1.03 -15.44 9.91
N ASP A 64 -0.79 -16.73 9.67
CA ASP A 64 0.35 -17.49 10.17
C ASP A 64 1.29 -17.70 8.99
N LEU A 65 2.44 -17.02 8.99
CA LEU A 65 3.45 -17.14 7.94
C LEU A 65 4.56 -18.10 8.37
N ASP A 66 5.10 -18.83 7.39
CA ASP A 66 6.36 -19.56 7.52
C ASP A 66 7.54 -18.56 7.60
N ASP A 67 8.78 -19.06 7.60
CA ASP A 67 9.97 -18.21 7.77
C ASP A 67 9.98 -17.00 6.84
N VAL A 68 10.11 -15.81 7.43
CA VAL A 68 10.04 -14.53 6.72
C VAL A 68 11.43 -13.93 6.64
N THR A 69 12.07 -14.08 5.48
CA THR A 69 13.38 -13.48 5.22
C THR A 69 13.27 -12.21 4.37
N LEU A 70 13.77 -11.10 4.93
CA LEU A 70 13.93 -9.83 4.23
C LEU A 70 15.38 -9.65 3.79
N SER A 71 15.58 -9.29 2.52
CA SER A 71 16.90 -9.11 1.92
C SER A 71 16.97 -7.77 1.19
N LEU A 72 17.83 -6.87 1.63
CA LEU A 72 18.02 -5.57 1.02
C LEU A 72 19.46 -5.43 0.51
N SER A 73 19.60 -5.03 -0.75
CA SER A 73 20.87 -4.51 -1.23
C SER A 73 21.14 -3.13 -0.61
N LYS A 74 22.39 -2.67 -0.70
CA LYS A 74 22.78 -1.35 -0.18
C LYS A 74 21.96 -0.21 -0.78
N ASP A 75 21.69 -0.26 -2.09
CA ASP A 75 20.85 0.73 -2.77
C ASP A 75 19.37 0.52 -2.43
N GLY A 76 18.93 -0.74 -2.33
CA GLY A 76 17.57 -1.10 -1.94
C GLY A 76 17.19 -0.60 -0.54
N TYR A 77 18.14 -0.52 0.39
CA TYR A 77 17.89 0.06 1.72
C TYR A 77 17.47 1.53 1.65
N ARG A 78 18.15 2.34 0.83
CA ARG A 78 17.80 3.77 0.67
C ARG A 78 16.45 3.94 0.01
N ASP A 79 16.17 3.12 -1.00
CA ASP A 79 14.89 3.18 -1.70
C ASP A 79 13.73 2.70 -0.81
N PHE A 80 13.98 1.69 0.04
CA PHE A 80 13.01 1.24 1.05
C PHE A 80 12.71 2.33 2.08
N LEU A 81 13.72 3.07 2.57
CA LEU A 81 13.48 4.21 3.47
C LEU A 81 12.63 5.30 2.80
N LYS A 82 12.92 5.67 1.55
CA LYS A 82 12.08 6.60 0.80
C LYS A 82 10.65 6.06 0.62
N MET A 83 10.49 4.76 0.43
CA MET A 83 9.18 4.11 0.35
C MET A 83 8.42 4.23 1.69
N ALA A 84 9.10 4.02 2.81
CA ALA A 84 8.50 4.20 4.14
C ALA A 84 8.04 5.65 4.38
N ASP A 85 8.86 6.64 4.01
CA ASP A 85 8.50 8.07 4.08
C ASP A 85 7.29 8.39 3.19
N ASN A 86 7.25 7.84 1.97
CA ASN A 86 6.12 7.98 1.07
C ASN A 86 4.85 7.36 1.63
N PHE A 87 4.95 6.19 2.28
CA PHE A 87 3.83 5.53 2.94
C PHE A 87 3.29 6.35 4.11
N SER A 88 4.18 6.91 4.95
CA SER A 88 3.81 7.83 6.02
C SER A 88 3.07 9.07 5.48
N SER A 89 3.63 9.71 4.46
CA SER A 89 3.02 10.87 3.78
C SER A 89 1.67 10.53 3.16
N PHE A 90 1.52 9.34 2.58
CA PHE A 90 0.26 8.85 2.03
C PHE A 90 -0.80 8.66 3.12
N ASN A 91 -0.45 8.00 4.24
CA ASN A 91 -1.36 7.81 5.36
C ASN A 91 -1.81 9.13 5.96
N GLN A 92 -0.92 10.11 6.08
CA GLN A 92 -1.30 11.45 6.53
C GLN A 92 -2.30 12.11 5.56
N ARG A 93 -2.07 12.01 4.25
CA ARG A 93 -3.02 12.51 3.24
C ARG A 93 -4.38 11.82 3.35
N LEU A 94 -4.42 10.50 3.56
CA LEU A 94 -5.67 9.76 3.75
C LEU A 94 -6.41 10.21 5.01
N ARG A 95 -5.69 10.32 6.13
CA ARG A 95 -6.26 10.72 7.43
C ARG A 95 -7.00 12.06 7.36
N TYR A 96 -6.45 13.00 6.58
CA TYR A 96 -7.02 14.34 6.41
C TYR A 96 -7.73 14.56 5.08
N ALA A 97 -7.98 13.51 4.30
CA ALA A 97 -8.63 13.62 3.00
C ALA A 97 -10.01 14.29 3.10
N HIS A 98 -10.74 14.04 4.19
CA HIS A 98 -12.05 14.63 4.47
C HIS A 98 -12.01 16.16 4.70
N LEU A 99 -10.86 16.73 5.04
CA LEU A 99 -10.69 18.19 5.21
C LEU A 99 -10.18 18.87 3.95
N ARG A 100 -9.77 18.09 2.93
CA ARG A 100 -9.11 18.59 1.74
C ARG A 100 -10.06 19.46 0.90
N PRO A 101 -9.65 20.66 0.46
CA PRO A 101 -10.46 21.46 -0.45
C PRO A 101 -10.68 20.75 -1.80
N SER A 102 -11.88 20.87 -2.37
CA SER A 102 -12.19 20.30 -3.70
C SER A 102 -11.49 21.02 -4.85
N LEU A 103 -11.11 22.28 -4.66
CA LEU A 103 -10.46 23.10 -5.68
C LEU A 103 -8.94 22.91 -5.67
N PRO A 104 -8.27 23.00 -6.84
CA PRO A 104 -6.82 22.96 -6.89
C PRO A 104 -6.21 24.19 -6.21
N VAL A 105 -4.98 24.05 -5.73
CA VAL A 105 -4.24 25.12 -5.00
C VAL A 105 -4.19 26.43 -5.78
N LYS A 106 -4.06 26.35 -7.11
CA LYS A 106 -4.00 27.53 -7.99
C LYS A 106 -5.30 28.32 -8.06
N SER A 107 -6.44 27.69 -7.77
CA SER A 107 -7.76 28.34 -7.83
C SER A 107 -8.16 28.97 -6.51
N ASP A 108 -7.82 28.35 -5.37
CA ASP A 108 -8.10 28.90 -4.05
C ASP A 108 -6.96 28.57 -3.05
N PRO A 109 -5.85 29.33 -3.07
CA PRO A 109 -4.74 29.09 -2.14
C PRO A 109 -5.13 29.34 -0.68
N GLN A 110 -6.15 30.16 -0.41
CA GLN A 110 -6.58 30.49 0.96
C GLN A 110 -7.27 29.29 1.62
N ALA A 111 -8.12 28.56 0.90
CA ALA A 111 -8.72 27.32 1.39
C ALA A 111 -7.66 26.26 1.74
N TRP A 112 -6.59 26.18 0.96
CA TRP A 112 -5.47 25.27 1.23
C TRP A 112 -4.66 25.66 2.46
N TRP A 113 -4.46 26.96 2.71
CA TRP A 113 -3.86 27.43 3.96
C TRP A 113 -4.73 27.11 5.18
N LYS A 114 -6.04 27.36 5.09
CA LYS A 114 -6.99 27.00 6.17
C LYS A 114 -6.98 25.50 6.45
N TYR A 115 -6.90 24.68 5.42
CA TYR A 115 -6.71 23.23 5.54
C TYR A 115 -5.42 22.89 6.29
N ALA A 116 -4.28 23.45 5.87
CA ALA A 116 -2.99 23.19 6.50
C ALA A 116 -3.00 23.54 8.01
N CYS A 117 -3.53 24.70 8.37
CA CYS A 117 -3.69 25.09 9.78
C CYS A 117 -4.57 24.10 10.55
N LYS A 118 -5.72 23.68 9.99
CA LYS A 118 -6.61 22.70 10.64
C LYS A 118 -5.94 21.36 10.88
N VAL A 119 -5.17 20.88 9.90
CA VAL A 119 -4.41 19.62 10.00
C VAL A 119 -3.42 19.69 11.16
N VAL A 120 -2.60 20.74 11.22
CA VAL A 120 -1.58 20.93 12.28
C VAL A 120 -2.23 21.05 13.66
N THR A 121 -3.29 21.84 13.81
CA THR A 121 -4.00 21.97 15.09
C THR A 121 -4.58 20.62 15.56
N GLN A 122 -5.08 19.80 14.64
CA GLN A 122 -5.59 18.47 14.97
C GLN A 122 -4.50 17.46 15.31
N GLU A 123 -3.30 17.55 14.69
CA GLU A 123 -2.14 16.76 15.10
C GLU A 123 -1.74 17.11 16.54
N ILE A 124 -1.52 18.40 16.83
CA ILE A 124 -1.05 18.87 18.14
C ILE A 124 -2.02 18.48 19.26
N LYS A 125 -3.33 18.54 19.01
CA LYS A 125 -4.35 18.17 20.01
C LYS A 125 -4.39 16.67 20.32
N LYS A 126 -3.83 15.82 19.46
CA LYS A 126 -3.80 14.35 19.62
C LYS A 126 -2.48 13.80 20.15
N SER A 127 -1.39 14.59 20.11
CA SER A 127 -0.10 14.29 20.76
C SER A 127 -0.10 14.67 22.23
#